data_AF-A0A7W1BEC0-F1
#
_entry.id   AF-A0A7W1BEC0-F1
#
_cell.length_a   1.000
_cell.length_b   1.000
_cell.length_c   1.000
_cell.angle_alpha   90.00
_cell.angle_beta   90.00
_cell.angle_gamma   90.00
#
_symmetry.space_group_name_H-M   'P 1'
#
loop_
_entity.id
_entity.type
_entity.pdbx_description
1 polymer ?
#
loop_
_entity_poly.entity_id
_entity_poly.type
_entity_poly.pdbx_seq_one_letter_code
_entity_poly.pdbx_strand_id
1 'polypeptide(L)'
;MERAFIAPDRRLWLVRPRAAVRRNETATHITLELMTDDETRVVSCRRDEWDVAAPDFAALLARSVPGGASRNVARPGDDDALFDPE
;
A
#
# COMPACT_ATOMS: atom_id res chain seq x y z
N MET A 1 10.76 -12.98 -5.40
CA MET A 1 9.96 -13.94 -4.62
C MET A 1 8.63 -13.30 -4.32
N GLU A 2 7.55 -13.88 -4.81
CA GLU A 2 6.20 -13.57 -4.38
C GLU A 2 5.82 -14.46 -3.20
N ARG A 3 5.09 -13.92 -2.22
CA ARG A 3 4.59 -14.66 -1.06
C ARG A 3 3.07 -14.51 -1.00
N ALA A 4 2.37 -15.51 -0.48
CA ALA A 4 0.92 -15.46 -0.32
C ALA A 4 0.55 -15.80 1.13
N PHE A 5 -0.46 -15.12 1.67
CA PHE A 5 -0.97 -15.42 3.01
C PHE A 5 -2.50 -15.25 3.06
N ILE A 6 -3.12 -15.93 4.02
CA ILE A 6 -4.54 -15.77 4.31
C ILE A 6 -4.65 -14.76 5.46
N ALA A 7 -5.27 -13.62 5.18
CA ALA A 7 -5.50 -12.58 6.18
C ALA A 7 -6.60 -12.98 7.18
N PRO A 8 -6.72 -12.31 8.33
CA PRO A 8 -7.81 -12.58 9.30
C PRO A 8 -9.21 -12.39 8.71
N ASP A 9 -9.36 -11.61 7.64
CA ASP A 9 -10.60 -11.47 6.87
C ASP A 9 -10.93 -12.70 5.98
N ARG A 10 -10.13 -13.76 6.04
CA ARG A 10 -10.20 -15.00 5.24
C ARG A 10 -9.99 -14.82 3.73
N ARG A 11 -9.53 -13.67 3.26
CA ARG A 11 -9.12 -13.49 1.87
C ARG A 11 -7.67 -13.89 1.68
N LEU A 12 -7.40 -14.42 0.49
CA LEU A 12 -6.04 -14.68 0.02
C LEU A 12 -5.43 -13.35 -0.45
N TRP A 13 -4.26 -13.03 0.10
CA TRP A 13 -3.48 -11.86 -0.27
C TRP A 13 -2.14 -12.31 -0.86
N LEU A 14 -1.90 -11.90 -2.10
CA LEU A 14 -0.66 -12.07 -2.84
C LEU A 14 0.24 -10.87 -2.59
N VAL A 15 1.37 -11.08 -1.93
CA VAL A 15 2.36 -10.04 -1.63
C VAL A 15 3.54 -10.16 -2.57
N ARG A 16 3.76 -9.12 -3.36
CA ARG A 16 4.84 -9.04 -4.34
C ARG A 16 5.68 -7.80 -4.10
N PRO A 17 7.02 -7.92 -4.06
CA PRO A 17 7.86 -6.74 -4.02
C PRO A 17 7.80 -6.00 -5.36
N ARG A 18 7.42 -4.72 -5.33
CA ARG A 18 7.46 -3.85 -6.50
C ARG A 18 8.93 -3.57 -6.81
N ALA A 19 9.40 -4.03 -7.96
CA ALA A 19 10.76 -3.77 -8.41
C ALA A 19 10.93 -2.26 -8.65
N ALA A 20 11.54 -1.54 -7.69
CA ALA A 20 11.84 -0.14 -7.85
C ALA A 20 12.87 0.05 -8.98
N VAL A 21 12.50 0.88 -9.96
CA VAL A 21 13.23 1.19 -11.20
C VAL A 21 14.58 1.90 -10.94
N ARG A 22 14.92 2.24 -9.69
CA ARG A 22 16.15 2.96 -9.36
C ARG A 22 16.98 2.21 -8.30
N ARG A 23 18.13 1.72 -8.76
CA ARG A 23 19.12 0.89 -8.05
C ARG A 23 19.74 1.48 -6.76
N ASN A 24 19.38 2.69 -6.33
CA ASN A 24 20.15 3.45 -5.33
C ASN A 24 19.41 3.76 -4.00
N GLU A 25 18.09 3.59 -3.93
CA GLU A 25 17.28 3.74 -2.70
C GLU A 25 16.83 2.40 -2.08
N THR A 26 17.26 1.29 -2.70
CA THR A 26 16.82 -0.09 -2.42
C THR A 26 17.54 -0.76 -1.25
N ALA A 27 18.41 -0.03 -0.56
CA ALA A 27 19.22 -0.57 0.53
C ALA A 27 18.42 -0.71 1.84
N THR A 28 17.43 0.15 2.07
CA THR A 28 16.78 0.25 3.39
C THR A 28 15.28 0.00 3.35
N HIS A 29 14.59 0.40 2.27
CA HIS A 29 13.13 0.28 2.14
C HIS A 29 12.73 -0.49 0.88
N ILE A 30 11.63 -1.24 0.99
CA ILE A 30 11.01 -1.99 -0.10
C ILE A 30 9.52 -1.67 -0.13
N THR A 31 9.00 -1.47 -1.34
CA THR A 31 7.56 -1.35 -1.55
C THR A 31 6.99 -2.72 -1.93
N LEU A 32 5.96 -3.15 -1.21
CA LEU A 32 5.24 -4.39 -1.44
C LEU A 32 3.84 -4.07 -1.94
N GLU A 33 3.40 -4.81 -2.95
CA GLU A 33 2.06 -4.78 -3.50
C GLU A 33 1.32 -6.01 -2.95
N LEU A 34 0.27 -5.77 -2.18
CA LEU A 34 -0.63 -6.80 -1.66
C LEU A 34 -1.88 -6.82 -2.54
N MET A 35 -2.13 -7.90 -3.25
CA MET A 35 -3.26 -8.04 -4.17
C MET A 35 -4.18 -9.14 -3.67
N THR A 36 -5.48 -8.87 -3.69
CA THR A 36 -6.54 -9.87 -3.58
C THR A 36 -7.36 -9.85 -4.88
N ASP A 37 -8.38 -10.70 -4.98
CA ASP A 37 -9.21 -10.81 -6.19
C ASP A 37 -9.94 -9.49 -6.55
N ASP A 38 -10.31 -8.71 -5.53
CA ASP A 38 -11.14 -7.50 -5.63
C ASP A 38 -10.37 -6.19 -5.37
N GLU A 39 -9.23 -6.26 -4.69
CA GLU A 39 -8.52 -5.07 -4.20
C GLU A 39 -7.00 -5.21 -4.34
N THR A 40 -6.34 -4.10 -4.62
CA THR A 40 -4.88 -4.00 -4.54
C THR A 40 -4.49 -2.93 -3.52
N ARG A 41 -3.56 -3.27 -2.65
CA ARG A 41 -2.96 -2.39 -1.65
C ARG A 41 -1.45 -2.33 -1.81
N VAL A 42 -0.87 -1.25 -1.33
CA VAL A 42 0.58 -1.00 -1.40
C VAL A 42 1.07 -0.63 -0.01
N VAL A 43 2.19 -1.18 0.41
CA VAL A 43 2.86 -0.82 1.67
C VAL A 43 4.35 -0.61 1.40
N SER A 44 4.92 0.37 2.08
CA SER A 44 6.37 0.56 2.11
C SER A 44 6.88 0.18 3.50
N CYS A 45 7.77 -0.80 3.58
CA CYS A 45 8.38 -1.27 4.82
C CYS A 45 9.90 -1.35 4.67
N ARG A 46 10.61 -1.65 5.76
CA ARG A 46 12.05 -1.92 5.64
C ARG A 46 12.27 -3.23 4.92
N ARG A 47 13.38 -3.32 4.19
CA ARG A 47 13.75 -4.57 3.51
C ARG A 47 14.02 -5.70 4.50
N ASP A 48 14.61 -5.37 5.64
CA ASP A 48 14.88 -6.32 6.73
C ASP A 48 13.58 -6.94 7.28
N GLU A 49 12.51 -6.15 7.38
CA GLU A 49 11.17 -6.65 7.79
C GLU A 49 10.56 -7.63 6.76
N TRP A 50 11.00 -7.60 5.50
CA TRP A 50 10.53 -8.52 4.45
C TRP A 50 11.43 -9.75 4.29
N ASP A 51 12.75 -9.57 4.46
CA ASP A 51 13.77 -10.59 4.24
C ASP A 51 13.71 -11.73 5.28
N VAL A 52 13.06 -11.49 6.43
CA VAL A 52 12.79 -12.53 7.43
C VAL A 52 11.96 -13.69 6.89
N ALA A 53 12.12 -14.87 7.50
CA ALA A 53 11.43 -16.09 7.10
C ALA A 53 9.90 -16.02 7.25
N ALA A 54 9.42 -15.32 8.27
CA ALA A 54 7.99 -15.14 8.57
C ALA A 54 7.70 -13.68 8.94
N PRO A 55 7.53 -12.79 7.95
CA PRO A 55 7.20 -11.39 8.20
C PRO A 55 5.73 -11.27 8.66
N ASP A 56 5.45 -10.27 9.48
CA ASP A 56 4.10 -9.97 9.97
C ASP A 56 3.22 -9.36 8.86
N PHE A 57 2.75 -10.21 7.96
CA PHE A 57 1.91 -9.80 6.82
C PHE A 57 0.62 -9.10 7.26
N ALA A 58 0.06 -9.46 8.42
CA ALA A 58 -1.11 -8.80 8.98
C ALA A 58 -0.82 -7.34 9.38
N ALA A 59 0.35 -7.08 9.98
CA ALA A 59 0.79 -5.74 10.32
C ALA A 59 1.11 -4.91 9.06
N LEU A 60 1.75 -5.54 8.07
CA LEU A 60 2.01 -4.93 6.76
C LEU A 60 0.70 -4.56 6.05
N LEU A 61 -0.30 -5.45 6.08
CA LEU A 61 -1.62 -5.21 5.51
C LEU A 61 -2.36 -4.07 6.24
N ALA A 62 -2.30 -4.02 7.57
CA ALA A 62 -2.92 -2.95 8.36
C ALA A 62 -2.34 -1.56 8.05
N ARG A 63 -1.05 -1.49 7.67
CA ARG A 63 -0.35 -0.26 7.27
C ARG A 63 -0.42 0.02 5.76
N SER A 64 -0.95 -0.93 4.98
CA SER A 64 -1.04 -0.80 3.53
C SER A 64 -2.17 0.13 3.13
N VAL A 65 -1.93 0.93 2.09
CA VAL A 65 -2.90 1.85 1.51
C VAL A 65 -3.51 1.24 0.24
N PRO A 66 -4.80 1.49 -0.07
CA PRO A 66 -5.37 1.09 -1.35
C PRO A 66 -4.54 1.66 -2.50
N GLY A 67 -4.20 0.86 -3.51
CA GLY A 67 -3.42 1.27 -4.68
C GLY A 67 -4.08 2.39 -5.51
N GLY A 68 -5.35 2.71 -5.22
CA GLY A 68 -6.10 3.85 -5.79
C GLY A 68 -6.22 5.07 -4.87
N ALA A 69 -5.79 5.02 -3.61
CA ALA A 69 -6.00 6.09 -2.63
C ALA A 69 -5.13 7.35 -2.88
N SER A 70 -4.14 7.29 -3.77
CA SER A 70 -3.36 8.46 -4.18
C SER A 70 -4.06 9.32 -5.26
N ARG A 71 -5.28 9.00 -5.71
CA ARG A 71 -6.04 9.84 -6.66
C ARG A 71 -7.03 10.81 -6.01
N ASN A 72 -7.12 10.87 -4.68
CA ASN A 72 -8.06 11.78 -4.02
C ASN A 72 -7.51 12.39 -2.72
N VAL A 73 -6.37 13.10 -2.81
CA VAL A 73 -6.21 14.27 -1.94
C VAL A 73 -7.21 15.30 -2.48
N ALA A 74 -8.46 15.18 -2.05
CA ALA A 74 -9.36 16.31 -2.02
C ALA A 74 -8.61 17.39 -1.24
N ARG A 75 -8.21 18.46 -1.92
CA ARG A 75 -7.71 19.67 -1.30
C ARG A 75 -8.76 20.08 -0.26
N PRO A 76 -8.46 20.12 1.04
CA PRO A 76 -9.39 20.65 2.02
C PRO A 76 -9.42 22.16 1.78
N GLY A 77 -10.39 22.62 0.99
CA GLY A 77 -10.52 24.01 0.59
C GLY A 77 -11.52 24.25 -0.54
N ASP A 78 -12.48 23.34 -0.76
CA ASP A 78 -13.67 23.61 -1.56
C ASP A 78 -14.90 23.47 -0.66
N ASP A 79 -14.86 24.20 0.46
CA ASP A 79 -16.03 24.57 1.25
C ASP A 79 -15.74 25.97 1.80
N ASP A 80 -16.06 26.98 0.99
CA ASP A 80 -16.55 28.30 1.40
C ASP A 80 -17.03 29.01 0.11
N ALA A 81 -18.30 28.84 -0.26
CA ALA A 81 -19.40 29.71 0.14
C ALA A 81 -19.54 30.98 -0.72
N LEU A 82 -20.74 31.09 -1.33
CA LEU A 82 -21.60 32.27 -1.30
C LEU A 82 -21.17 33.51 -2.13
N PHE A 83 -21.82 33.74 -3.27
CA PHE A 83 -22.80 34.84 -3.44
C PHE A 83 -23.48 34.77 -4.82
N ASP A 84 -24.82 34.74 -4.83
CA ASP A 84 -25.66 35.27 -5.91
C ASP A 84 -25.76 36.79 -5.68
N PRO A 85 -25.33 37.65 -6.63
CA PRO A 85 -26.26 38.38 -7.51
C PRO A 85 -25.63 38.61 -8.93
N GLU A 86 -26.30 38.96 -10.02
CA GLU A 86 -27.58 39.61 -10.32
C GLU A 86 -28.00 39.19 -11.74
#